data_AF-A0A6A3N2K7-F1
#
_entry.id   AF-A0A6A3N2K7-F1
#
_cell.length_a   1.000
_cell.length_b   1.000
_cell.length_c   1.000
_cell.angle_alpha   90.00
_cell.angle_beta   90.00
_cell.angle_gamma   90.00
#
_symmetry.space_group_name_H-M   'P 1'
#
loop_
_entity.id
_entity.type
_entity.pdbx_description
1 polymer ?
#
loop_
_entity_poly.entity_id
_entity_poly.type
_entity_poly.pdbx_seq_one_letter_code
_entity_poly.pdbx_strand_id
1 'polypeptide(L)' 'MHAAEGILASRGGMASHAVAVARGWGKPYVRGRSTLPIDTRTAS' A
#
# COMPACT_ATOMS: atom_id res chain seq x y z
N MET A 1 -8.23 -1.96 -2.40
CA MET A 1 -7.20 -2.99 -2.17
C MET A 1 -7.67 -4.41 -2.55
N HIS A 2 -8.96 -4.77 -2.40
CA HIS A 2 -9.45 -6.15 -2.60
C HIS A 2 -9.19 -6.70 -4.02
N ALA A 3 -9.39 -5.88 -5.05
CA ALA A 3 -9.17 -6.26 -6.44
C ALA A 3 -7.70 -6.27 -6.90
N ALA A 4 -6.78 -5.66 -6.14
CA ALA A 4 -5.38 -5.51 -6.56
C ALA A 4 -4.57 -6.76 -6.23
N GLU A 5 -3.64 -7.20 -7.08
CA GLU A 5 -2.81 -8.40 -6.81
C GLU A 5 -1.82 -8.20 -5.66
N GLY A 6 -1.38 -6.97 -5.42
CA GLY A 6 -0.46 -6.62 -4.34
C GLY A 6 -0.61 -5.16 -3.90
N ILE A 7 0.07 -4.81 -2.81
CA ILE A 7 0.00 -3.48 -2.21
C ILE A 7 1.42 -2.90 -2.15
N LEU A 8 1.61 -1.72 -2.76
CA LEU A 8 2.83 -0.92 -2.66
C LEU A 8 2.54 0.36 -1.88
N ALA A 9 3.33 0.63 -0.84
CA ALA A 9 3.17 1.83 -0.02
C ALA A 9 4.43 2.71 -0.04
N SER A 10 4.24 4.00 -0.31
CA SER A 10 5.31 5.01 -0.18
C SER A 10 5.56 5.44 1.27
N ARG A 11 4.58 5.22 2.18
CA ARG A 11 4.59 5.64 3.60
C ARG A 11 3.92 4.60 4.51
N GLY A 12 4.00 4.79 5.84
CA GLY A 12 3.36 3.93 6.86
C GLY A 12 4.23 2.77 7.34
N GLY A 13 4.13 2.36 8.61
CA GLY A 13 4.96 1.36 9.30
C GLY A 13 4.73 -0.11 8.95
N MET A 14 5.60 -1.02 9.41
CA MET A 14 5.38 -2.48 9.33
C MET A 14 4.18 -2.95 10.18
N ALA A 15 3.68 -2.13 11.09
CA ALA A 15 2.48 -2.35 11.89
C ALA A 15 1.28 -1.49 11.44
N SER A 16 1.28 -0.97 10.21
CA SER A 16 0.20 -0.10 9.72
C SER A 16 -1.05 -0.86 9.26
N HIS A 17 -2.18 -0.16 9.17
CA HIS A 17 -3.46 -0.72 8.67
C HIS A 17 -3.33 -1.40 7.29
N ALA A 18 -2.55 -0.82 6.38
CA ALA A 18 -2.32 -1.41 5.07
C ALA A 18 -1.64 -2.78 5.14
N VAL A 19 -0.70 -2.96 6.09
CA VAL A 19 -0.02 -4.24 6.32
C VAL A 19 -1.00 -5.26 6.93
N ALA A 20 -1.80 -4.85 7.90
CA ALA A 20 -2.80 -5.74 8.51
C ALA A 20 -3.80 -6.26 7.46
N VAL A 21 -4.31 -5.37 6.60
CA VAL A 21 -5.21 -5.73 5.50
C VAL A 21 -4.53 -6.64 4.48
N ALA A 22 -3.29 -6.32 4.07
CA ALA A 22 -2.54 -7.16 3.13
C ALA A 22 -2.36 -8.59 3.65
N ARG A 23 -1.98 -8.73 4.92
CA ARG A 23 -1.80 -10.05 5.57
C ARG A 23 -3.12 -10.80 5.70
N GLY A 24 -4.19 -10.12 6.11
CA GLY A 24 -5.52 -10.72 6.20
C GLY A 24 -6.05 -11.26 4.86
N TRP A 25 -5.63 -10.68 3.75
CA TRP A 25 -5.99 -11.15 2.41
C TRP A 25 -4.92 -11.99 1.71
N GLY A 26 -3.81 -12.31 2.39
CA GLY A 26 -2.72 -13.08 1.82
C GLY A 26 -2.01 -12.40 0.63
N LYS A 27 -2.11 -11.07 0.51
CA LYS A 27 -1.54 -10.32 -0.62
C LYS A 27 -0.13 -9.83 -0.31
N PRO A 28 0.81 -9.90 -1.28
CA PRO A 28 2.14 -9.35 -1.11
C PRO A 28 2.07 -7.84 -0.83
N TYR A 29 2.92 -7.41 0.11
CA TYR A 29 3.03 -6.03 0.53
C TYR A 29 4.49 -5.56 0.45
N VAL A 30 4.72 -4.44 -0.23
CA VAL A 30 6.05 -3.83 -0.38
C VAL A 30 6.02 -2.40 0.14
N ARG A 31 7.06 -2.05 0.90
CA ARG A 31 7.30 -0.72 1.48
C ARG A 31 8.68 -0.23 1.05
N GLY A 32 8.86 1.10 1.03
CA GLY A 32 10.20 1.70 0.98
C GLY A 32 10.51 2.45 -0.31
N ARG A 33 9.50 2.70 -1.15
CA ARG A 33 9.63 3.57 -2.32
C ARG A 33 9.40 5.04 -1.93
N SER A 34 10.23 5.55 -1.01
CA SER A 34 10.16 6.95 -0.55
C SER A 34 10.39 7.95 -1.68
N THR A 35 11.08 7.52 -2.73
CA THR A 35 11.38 8.30 -3.94
C THR A 35 10.32 8.18 -5.02
N LEU A 36 9.25 7.39 -4.84
CA LEU A 36 8.17 7.30 -5.81
C LEU A 36 7.15 8.42 -5.51
N PRO A 37 7.07 9.47 -6.35
CA PRO A 37 6.03 10.49 -6.21
C PRO A 37 4.67 9.87 -6.50
N ILE A 38 3.70 10.15 -5.62
CA ILE A 38 2.30 9.75 -5.80
C ILE A 38 1.50 11.02 -5.97
N ASP A 39 0.85 11.20 -7.13
CA ASP A 39 -0.15 12.25 -7.32
C ASP A 39 -1.39 11.86 -6.51
N THR A 40 -1.72 12.68 -5.50
CA THR A 40 -2.87 12.45 -4.62
C THR A 40 -4.12 13.19 -5.09
N ARG A 41 -4.08 13.86 -6.24
CA ARG A 41 -5.23 14.54 -6.81
C ARG A 41 -6.25 13.50 -7.26
N THR A 42 -7.39 13.50 -6.60
CA THR A 42 -8.54 12.68 -7.01
C THR A 42 -9.11 13.28 -8.30
N ALA A 43 -9.34 12.46 -9.31
CA ALA A 43 -10.11 12.89 -10.48
C ALA A 43 -11.55 13.14 -10.03
N SER A 44 -12.01 14.39 -10.19
CA SER A 44 -13.38 14.84 -9.91
C SER A 44 -14.37 14.28 -10.91
#